data_AF-A0A382NJQ8-F1
#
_entry.id   AF-A0A382NJQ8-F1
#
_cell.length_a   1.000
_cell.length_b   1.000
_cell.length_c   1.000
_cell.angle_alpha   90.00
_cell.angle_beta   90.00
_cell.angle_gamma   90.00
#
_symmetry.space_group_name_H-M   'P 1'
#
loop_
_entity.id
_entity.type
_entity.pdbx_description
1 polymer ?
#
loop_
_entity_poly.entity_id
_entity_poly.type
_entity_poly.pdbx_seq_one_letter_code
_entity_poly.pdbx_strand_id
1 'polypeptide(L)'
;MSDMTPREIVEEIDKHIIGQAAAKRAVAVALRNRWRRAQVEDETLRAEITPKNILMIGPTGVGKTEISRRLARLAKAPFIKVEATKFTEVGYVGREVDSIVRDLVDMAVKMA
;
A
#
# COMPACT_ATOMS: atom_id res chain seq x y z
N MET A 1 -11.62 5.42 -8.44
CA MET A 1 -10.45 5.66 -7.55
C MET A 1 -10.77 6.93 -6.78
N SER A 2 -10.55 7.01 -5.47
CA SER A 2 -10.97 8.17 -4.67
C SER A 2 -10.26 9.45 -5.17
N ASP A 3 -11.01 10.50 -5.51
CA ASP A 3 -10.48 11.79 -5.97
C ASP A 3 -9.81 12.63 -4.86
N MET A 4 -9.64 12.02 -3.68
CA MET A 4 -9.06 12.64 -2.50
C MET A 4 -7.69 13.24 -2.80
N THR A 5 -7.49 14.45 -2.29
CA THR A 5 -6.22 15.16 -2.25
C THR A 5 -5.31 14.55 -1.20
N PRO A 6 -3.98 14.77 -1.28
CA PRO A 6 -3.06 14.32 -0.25
C PRO A 6 -3.40 14.83 1.16
N ARG A 7 -4.01 16.02 1.29
CA ARG A 7 -4.42 16.57 2.59
C ARG A 7 -5.57 15.78 3.19
N GLU A 8 -6.62 15.54 2.40
CA GLU A 8 -7.79 14.75 2.84
C GLU A 8 -7.39 13.31 3.20
N ILE A 9 -6.44 12.71 2.47
CA ILE A 9 -5.92 11.37 2.81
C ILE A 9 -5.22 11.40 4.17
N VAL A 10 -4.39 12.42 4.45
CA VAL A 10 -3.71 12.55 5.74
C VAL A 10 -4.72 12.76 6.87
N GLU A 11 -5.71 13.64 6.68
CA GLU A 11 -6.77 13.91 7.66
C GLU A 11 -7.60 12.65 7.97
N GLU A 12 -7.90 11.83 6.97
CA GLU A 12 -8.60 10.57 7.19
C GLU A 12 -7.75 9.57 7.97
N ILE A 13 -6.45 9.51 7.71
CA ILE A 13 -5.51 8.66 8.45
C ILE A 13 -5.29 9.18 9.88
N ASP A 14 -5.35 10.50 10.10
CA ASP A 14 -5.21 11.14 11.40
C ASP A 14 -6.31 10.72 12.40
N LYS A 15 -7.50 10.34 11.91
CA LYS A 15 -8.60 9.80 12.74
C LYS A 15 -8.26 8.47 13.43
N HIS A 16 -7.22 7.77 12.96
CA HIS A 16 -6.88 6.43 13.42
C HIS A 16 -5.45 6.28 13.93
N ILE A 17 -4.51 7.09 13.43
CA ILE A 17 -3.10 7.03 13.81
C ILE A 17 -2.69 8.37 14.40
N ILE A 18 -2.07 8.38 15.56
CA ILE A 18 -1.55 9.60 16.19
C ILE A 18 -0.09 9.82 15.76
N GLY A 19 0.28 11.07 15.42
CA GLY A 19 1.65 11.42 15.02
C GLY A 19 2.05 10.90 13.64
N GLN A 20 3.31 10.50 13.43
CA GLN A 20 3.81 9.89 12.17
C GLN A 20 3.58 10.72 10.89
N ALA A 21 3.62 12.04 10.97
CA ALA A 21 3.27 12.94 9.86
C ALA A 21 4.08 12.70 8.56
N ALA A 22 5.36 12.32 8.68
CA ALA A 22 6.19 11.98 7.52
C ALA A 22 5.68 10.74 6.78
N ALA A 23 5.35 9.67 7.51
CA ALA A 23 4.82 8.43 6.95
C ALA A 23 3.44 8.65 6.30
N LYS A 24 2.55 9.39 6.96
CA LYS A 24 1.23 9.75 6.44
C LYS A 24 1.32 10.52 5.12
N ARG A 25 2.20 11.53 5.05
CA ARG A 25 2.45 12.28 3.82
C ARG A 25 3.01 11.40 2.70
N ALA A 26 3.96 10.52 3.01
CA ALA A 26 4.54 9.61 2.03
C ALA A 26 3.48 8.71 1.39
N VAL A 27 2.61 8.09 2.20
CA VAL A 27 1.54 7.21 1.68
C VAL A 27 0.46 7.99 0.93
N ALA A 28 0.13 9.20 1.37
CA ALA A 28 -0.85 10.06 0.69
C ALA A 28 -0.37 10.47 -0.71
N VAL A 29 0.91 10.83 -0.84
CA VAL A 29 1.52 11.14 -2.14
C VAL A 29 1.56 9.91 -3.04
N ALA A 30 1.95 8.74 -2.52
CA ALA A 30 1.97 7.51 -3.30
C ALA A 30 0.57 7.13 -3.82
N LEU A 31 -0.48 7.27 -3.00
CA LEU A 31 -1.86 7.03 -3.43
C LEU A 31 -2.31 8.07 -4.46
N ARG A 32 -2.04 9.37 -4.24
CA ARG A 32 -2.39 10.42 -5.20
C ARG A 32 -1.69 10.24 -6.55
N ASN A 33 -0.45 9.75 -6.55
CA ASN A 33 0.28 9.48 -7.79
C ASN A 33 -0.38 8.36 -8.63
N ARG A 34 -1.10 7.41 -8.01
CA ARG A 34 -1.90 6.44 -8.76
C ARG A 34 -3.06 7.10 -9.49
N TRP A 35 -3.76 8.02 -8.83
CA TRP A 35 -4.81 8.82 -9.47
C TRP A 35 -4.23 9.67 -10.60
N ARG A 36 -3.11 10.38 -10.36
CA ARG A 36 -2.46 11.21 -11.39
C ARG A 36 -2.06 10.40 -12.62
N ARG A 37 -1.48 9.20 -12.42
CA ARG A 37 -1.15 8.28 -13.51
C ARG A 37 -2.39 7.92 -14.34
N ALA A 38 -3.55 7.71 -13.71
CA ALA A 38 -4.78 7.41 -14.41
C ALA A 38 -5.29 8.58 -15.28
N GLN A 39 -4.87 9.81 -15.00
CA GLN A 39 -5.22 11.01 -15.79
C GLN A 39 -4.27 11.28 -16.96
N VAL A 40 -3.15 10.55 -17.09
CA VAL A 40 -2.18 10.76 -18.18
C VAL A 40 -2.75 10.16 -19.46
N GLU A 41 -3.13 10.97 -20.45
CA GLU A 41 -3.77 10.49 -21.69
C GLU A 41 -2.84 9.66 -22.58
N ASP A 42 -1.56 10.05 -22.66
CA ASP A 42 -0.52 9.33 -23.40
C ASP A 42 -0.28 7.94 -22.78
N GLU A 43 -0.61 6.89 -23.54
CA GLU A 43 -0.49 5.51 -23.10
C GLU A 43 0.97 5.06 -22.91
N THR A 44 1.87 5.50 -23.79
CA THR A 44 3.31 5.20 -23.70
C THR A 44 3.88 5.80 -22.41
N LEU A 45 3.61 7.08 -22.16
CA LEU A 45 4.04 7.74 -20.93
C LEU A 45 3.38 7.12 -19.68
N ARG A 46 2.09 6.76 -19.75
CA ARG A 46 1.37 6.13 -18.63
C ARG A 46 1.96 4.76 -18.25
N ALA A 47 2.44 4.00 -19.22
CA ALA A 47 3.10 2.71 -19.00
C ALA A 47 4.45 2.85 -18.31
N GLU A 48 5.21 3.91 -18.61
CA GLU A 48 6.51 4.20 -17.99
C GLU A 48 6.42 4.66 -16.52
N ILE A 49 5.28 5.23 -16.12
CA ILE A 49 5.07 5.70 -14.74
C ILE A 49 4.84 4.51 -13.81
N THR A 50 5.90 4.12 -13.09
CA THR A 50 5.86 3.05 -12.08
C THR A 50 5.38 3.53 -10.70
N PRO A 51 4.75 2.65 -9.89
CA PRO A 51 4.38 2.98 -8.51
C PRO A 51 5.59 3.38 -7.67
N LYS A 52 5.42 4.39 -6.81
CA LYS A 52 6.44 4.80 -5.83
C LYS A 52 6.32 3.95 -4.56
N ASN A 53 7.11 2.88 -4.50
CA ASN A 53 7.17 2.00 -3.33
C ASN A 53 7.76 2.72 -2.11
N ILE A 54 7.34 2.31 -0.91
CA ILE A 54 7.70 2.98 0.35
C ILE A 54 8.39 1.99 1.29
N LEU A 55 9.55 2.39 1.80
CA LEU A 55 10.22 1.73 2.92
C LEU A 55 9.95 2.54 4.20
N MET A 56 9.27 1.94 5.18
CA MET A 56 9.02 2.57 6.48
C MET A 56 10.06 2.13 7.50
N ILE A 57 10.83 3.07 8.05
CA ILE A 57 11.85 2.82 9.07
C ILE A 57 11.35 3.33 10.43
N GLY A 58 11.40 2.49 11.46
CA GLY A 58 11.02 2.85 12.83
C GLY A 58 10.83 1.64 13.74
N PRO A 59 10.72 1.82 15.07
CA PRO A 59 10.60 0.73 16.03
C PRO A 59 9.27 -0.01 15.90
N THR A 60 9.15 -1.18 16.55
CA THR A 60 7.88 -1.93 16.59
C THR A 60 6.79 -1.13 17.32
N GLY A 61 5.53 -1.40 17.03
CA GLY A 61 4.39 -0.76 17.71
C GLY A 61 4.04 0.69 17.29
N VAL A 62 4.87 1.40 16.52
CA VAL A 62 4.61 2.82 16.16
C VAL A 62 3.54 3.07 15.07
N GLY A 63 2.84 2.02 14.62
CA GLY A 63 1.74 2.16 13.65
C GLY A 63 2.10 1.97 12.17
N LYS A 64 3.31 1.49 11.82
CA LYS A 64 3.71 1.22 10.42
C LYS A 64 2.68 0.39 9.64
N THR A 65 2.30 -0.76 10.19
CA THR A 65 1.32 -1.66 9.57
C THR A 65 -0.07 -1.06 9.54
N GLU A 66 -0.44 -0.27 10.55
CA GLU A 66 -1.77 0.34 10.64
C GLU A 66 -1.95 1.44 9.61
N ILE A 67 -0.91 2.24 9.33
CA ILE A 67 -0.93 3.22 8.24
C ILE A 67 -1.22 2.54 6.90
N SER A 68 -0.51 1.45 6.57
CA SER A 68 -0.74 0.70 5.33
C SER A 68 -2.14 0.07 5.26
N ARG A 69 -2.63 -0.49 6.38
CA ARG A 69 -3.97 -1.08 6.47
C ARG A 69 -5.07 -0.03 6.26
N ARG A 70 -4.94 1.13 6.88
CA ARG A 70 -5.91 2.24 6.76
C ARG A 70 -5.90 2.83 5.36
N LEU A 71 -4.72 3.01 4.77
CA LEU A 71 -4.60 3.47 3.39
C LEU A 71 -5.33 2.54 2.42
N ALA A 72 -5.17 1.21 2.57
CA ALA A 72 -5.85 0.26 1.70
C ALA A 72 -7.38 0.29 1.86
N ARG A 73 -7.88 0.39 3.10
CA ARG A 73 -9.32 0.58 3.37
C ARG A 73 -9.86 1.85 2.73
N LEU A 74 -9.15 2.97 2.88
CA LEU A 74 -9.52 4.25 2.28
C LEU A 74 -9.59 4.18 0.75
N ALA A 75 -8.58 3.54 0.14
CA ALA A 75 -8.51 3.36 -1.30
C ALA A 75 -9.46 2.26 -1.83
N LYS A 76 -10.19 1.56 -0.96
CA LYS A 76 -10.96 0.35 -1.29
C LYS A 76 -10.12 -0.67 -2.08
N ALA A 77 -8.88 -0.86 -1.65
CA ALA A 77 -7.90 -1.70 -2.32
C ALA A 77 -7.66 -3.02 -1.55
N PRO A 78 -7.39 -4.13 -2.25
CA PRO A 78 -6.99 -5.38 -1.62
C PRO A 78 -5.68 -5.20 -0.84
N PHE A 79 -5.58 -5.86 0.31
CA PHE A 79 -4.46 -5.71 1.24
C PHE A 79 -4.07 -7.03 1.85
N ILE A 80 -2.76 -7.29 1.88
CA ILE A 80 -2.16 -8.43 2.58
C ILE A 80 -0.96 -7.95 3.39
N LYS A 81 -0.71 -8.62 4.52
CA LYS A 81 0.51 -8.48 5.31
C LYS A 81 1.29 -9.78 5.18
N VAL A 82 2.54 -9.68 4.71
CA VAL A 82 3.45 -10.82 4.60
C VAL A 82 4.73 -10.51 5.38
N GLU A 83 5.32 -11.54 5.98
CA GLU A 83 6.61 -11.46 6.67
C GLU A 83 7.69 -12.04 5.76
N ALA A 84 8.74 -11.27 5.50
CA ALA A 84 9.78 -11.64 4.54
C ALA A 84 10.56 -12.91 4.95
N THR A 85 10.69 -13.15 6.25
CA THR A 85 11.37 -14.34 6.79
C THR A 85 10.71 -15.65 6.42
N LYS A 86 9.41 -15.64 6.04
CA LYS A 86 8.68 -16.83 5.57
C LYS A 86 9.22 -17.40 4.25
N PHE A 87 10.03 -16.64 3.51
CA PHE A 87 10.63 -17.04 2.24
C PHE A 87 12.09 -17.49 2.37
N THR A 88 12.67 -17.39 3.56
CA THR A 88 14.08 -17.70 3.82
C THR A 88 14.30 -18.89 4.75
N GLU A 89 13.25 -19.46 5.34
CA GLU A 89 13.37 -20.61 6.24
C GLU A 89 13.95 -21.83 5.53
N VAL A 90 15.10 -22.30 6.02
CA VAL A 90 15.85 -23.44 5.48
C VAL A 90 15.17 -24.73 5.95
N GLY A 91 14.30 -25.29 5.10
CA GLY A 91 13.69 -26.60 5.35
C GLY A 91 12.28 -26.74 4.78
N TYR A 92 12.11 -27.74 3.91
CA TYR A 92 10.85 -28.27 3.37
C TYR A 92 10.00 -27.27 2.57
N VAL A 93 10.31 -27.13 1.27
CA VAL A 93 9.48 -26.46 0.24
C VAL A 93 8.85 -25.16 0.79
N GLY A 94 9.69 -24.16 1.06
CA GLY A 94 9.23 -22.85 1.52
C GLY A 94 8.15 -22.27 0.60
N ARG A 95 7.27 -21.41 1.14
CA ARG A 95 6.28 -20.71 0.31
C ARG A 95 6.99 -19.99 -0.83
N GLU A 96 6.47 -20.10 -2.04
CA GLU A 96 6.97 -19.34 -3.19
C GLU A 96 6.56 -17.87 -3.08
N VAL A 97 7.40 -16.96 -3.58
CA VAL A 97 7.10 -15.50 -3.61
C VAL A 97 5.80 -15.23 -4.37
N ASP A 98 5.46 -16.06 -5.35
CA ASP A 98 4.21 -15.99 -6.12
C ASP A 98 2.96 -16.18 -5.26
N SER A 99 3.08 -16.79 -4.06
CA SER A 99 1.98 -16.89 -3.12
C SER A 99 1.51 -15.51 -2.64
N ILE A 100 2.39 -14.49 -2.63
CA ILE A 100 2.02 -13.11 -2.24
C ILE A 100 0.97 -12.57 -3.22
N VAL A 101 1.17 -12.78 -4.53
CA VAL A 101 0.23 -12.30 -5.54
C VAL A 101 -1.07 -13.11 -5.51
N ARG A 102 -0.98 -14.44 -5.34
CA ARG A 102 -2.16 -15.31 -5.17
C ARG A 102 -3.03 -14.88 -3.99
N ASP A 103 -2.43 -14.72 -2.81
CA ASP A 103 -3.13 -14.28 -1.60
C ASP A 103 -3.77 -12.88 -1.81
N LEU A 104 -3.10 -11.96 -2.53
CA LEU A 104 -3.65 -10.63 -2.83
C LEU A 104 -4.86 -10.70 -3.77
N VAL A 105 -4.82 -11.56 -4.80
CA VAL A 105 -5.93 -11.77 -5.73
C VAL A 105 -7.12 -12.39 -5.01
N ASP A 106 -6.90 -13.39 -4.16
CA ASP A 106 -7.95 -14.00 -3.35
C ASP A 106 -8.65 -12.97 -2.44
N MET A 107 -7.87 -12.05 -1.86
CA MET A 107 -8.43 -10.94 -1.08
C MET A 107 -9.25 -9.98 -1.95
N ALA A 108 -8.81 -9.69 -3.17
CA ALA A 108 -9.56 -8.83 -4.10
C ALA A 108 -10.90 -9.46 -4.51
N VAL A 109 -10.93 -10.77 -4.78
CA VAL A 109 -12.16 -11.51 -5.14
C VAL A 109 -13.15 -11.51 -3.96
N LYS A 110 -12.68 -11.67 -2.73
CA LYS A 110 -13.53 -11.61 -1.52
C LYS A 110 -14.08 -10.21 -1.21
N MET A 111 -13.52 -9.16 -1.81
CA MET A 111 -13.98 -7.78 -1.65
C MET A 111 -15.05 -7.38 -2.67
N ALA A 112 -15.22 -8.14 -3.75
CA ALA A 112 -16.25 -7.96 -4.77
C ALA A 112 -17.59 -8.56 -4.31
#